data_AF-A0A2G9YFA4-F1
#
_entry.id   AF-A0A2G9YFA4-F1
#
_cell.length_a   1.000
_cell.length_b   1.000
_cell.length_c   1.000
_cell.angle_alpha   90.00
_cell.angle_beta   90.00
_cell.angle_gamma   90.00
#
_symmetry.space_group_name_H-M   'P 1'
#
loop_
_entity.id
_entity.type
_entity.pdbx_description
1 polymer ?
#
loop_
_entity_poly.entity_id
_entity_poly.type
_entity_poly.pdbx_seq_one_letter_code
_entity_poly.pdbx_strand_id
1 'polypeptide(L)'
;MEQLPLSKGGEKKYSEIPPPPLRTIGQILKDLGLSKRNRKDRHKGAAKYLCYPEYTVFNLIAKRVLEIDFIGKKFITGRTEPLNFIASSFKKEPRLRHFKRILSETGDEIIKYLKLFFKKFEKPDAVKMDNGFAMAGTPSWPRIISKASLWLLSQKVIPIFTVPRKPFSQASIEGNNSVFSRKFWNGIDFRSTGEIDIKLEWFNKASEEYLNYQKPKQKKSKNINFIPRIYFIRQVKEDKEQTGKAQINLLKEKVFLPKSYINYFVLAEWNLKQEKLYIYFEKEQQSKMIKKLSFKINQKSKEKLKKSKII
;
A
#
# COMPACT_ATOMS: atom_id res chain seq x y z
N MET A 1 -36.96 45.21 -41.59
CA MET A 1 -36.46 44.23 -40.59
C MET A 1 -35.14 43.70 -41.13
N GLU A 2 -34.04 44.27 -40.67
CA GLU A 2 -32.70 43.97 -41.16
C GLU A 2 -31.82 43.68 -39.94
N GLN A 3 -31.26 42.47 -39.91
CA GLN A 3 -30.20 42.09 -38.98
C GLN A 3 -28.87 42.63 -39.49
N LEU A 4 -27.98 43.03 -38.56
CA LEU A 4 -26.50 43.03 -38.62
C LEU A 4 -25.95 43.83 -37.41
N PRO A 5 -24.69 43.65 -36.93
CA PRO A 5 -23.95 42.42 -36.64
C PRO A 5 -23.34 42.38 -35.21
N LEU A 6 -22.94 41.19 -34.76
CA LEU A 6 -22.07 40.98 -33.59
C LEU A 6 -20.70 41.65 -33.79
N SER A 7 -20.41 42.71 -33.03
CA SER A 7 -19.07 43.27 -32.96
C SER A 7 -18.19 42.47 -31.99
N LYS A 8 -17.13 41.87 -32.54
CA LYS A 8 -15.96 41.41 -31.79
C LYS A 8 -15.27 42.62 -31.17
N GLY A 9 -15.52 42.90 -29.91
CA GLY A 9 -14.88 43.99 -29.15
C GLY A 9 -13.92 43.44 -28.10
N GLY A 10 -12.80 42.85 -28.55
CA GLY A 10 -11.77 42.27 -27.68
C GLY A 10 -10.41 42.93 -27.82
N GLU A 11 -10.33 44.19 -28.22
CA GLU A 11 -9.06 44.94 -28.25
C GLU A 11 -9.32 46.41 -27.94
N LYS A 12 -8.83 46.87 -26.77
CA LYS A 12 -8.21 48.20 -26.60
C LYS A 12 -7.67 48.41 -25.17
N LYS A 13 -6.40 48.85 -25.14
CA LYS A 13 -5.71 49.63 -24.09
C LYS A 13 -5.08 48.93 -22.88
N TYR A 14 -4.23 47.91 -23.06
CA TYR A 14 -3.18 47.58 -22.05
C TYR A 14 -1.93 46.91 -22.68
N SER A 15 -1.48 47.35 -23.86
CA SER A 15 -0.35 46.71 -24.56
C SER A 15 1.04 47.24 -24.19
N GLU A 16 1.15 48.32 -23.41
CA GLU A 16 2.45 48.95 -23.08
C GLU A 16 2.89 48.75 -21.62
N ILE A 17 2.06 48.12 -20.78
CA ILE A 17 2.42 47.83 -19.39
C ILE A 17 2.74 46.33 -19.30
N PRO A 18 3.97 45.95 -18.93
CA PRO A 18 4.30 44.56 -18.73
C PRO A 18 3.40 43.98 -17.63
N PRO A 19 2.83 42.78 -17.82
CA PRO A 19 1.97 42.19 -16.83
C PRO A 19 2.73 42.07 -15.50
N PRO A 20 2.09 42.39 -14.36
CA PRO A 20 2.75 42.27 -13.08
C PRO A 20 3.17 40.81 -12.82
N PRO A 21 4.20 40.57 -11.99
CA PRO A 21 4.65 39.22 -11.68
C PRO A 21 3.51 38.33 -11.20
N LEU A 22 3.55 37.04 -11.53
CA LEU A 22 2.52 36.06 -11.14
C LEU A 22 2.22 36.06 -9.63
N ARG A 23 3.24 36.37 -8.81
CA ARG A 23 3.10 36.55 -7.36
C ARG A 23 2.22 37.74 -7.00
N THR A 24 2.40 38.87 -7.69
CA THR A 24 1.61 40.09 -7.50
C THR A 24 0.17 39.87 -7.95
N ILE A 25 -0.04 39.19 -9.08
CA ILE A 25 -1.38 38.77 -9.53
C ILE A 25 -2.02 37.86 -8.47
N GLY A 26 -1.28 36.87 -7.97
CA GLY A 26 -1.77 35.95 -6.94
C GLY A 26 -2.11 36.65 -5.62
N GLN A 27 -1.36 37.68 -5.23
CA GLN A 27 -1.62 38.48 -4.04
C GLN A 27 -2.86 39.37 -4.22
N ILE A 28 -3.00 40.05 -5.36
CA ILE A 28 -4.19 40.85 -5.70
C ILE A 28 -5.44 39.97 -5.70
N LEU A 29 -5.38 38.79 -6.32
CA LEU A 29 -6.51 37.84 -6.32
C LEU A 29 -6.87 37.37 -4.90
N LYS A 30 -5.88 37.24 -4.02
CA LYS A 30 -6.09 36.85 -2.61
C LYS A 30 -6.71 37.97 -1.79
N ASP A 31 -6.20 39.19 -1.94
CA ASP A 31 -6.64 40.37 -1.19
C ASP A 31 -8.06 40.78 -1.62
N LEU A 32 -8.41 40.60 -2.90
CA LEU A 32 -9.76 40.80 -3.43
C LEU A 32 -10.73 39.64 -3.13
N GLY A 33 -10.29 38.59 -2.42
CA GLY A 33 -11.11 37.41 -2.13
C GLY A 33 -11.51 36.57 -3.36
N LEU A 34 -10.94 36.87 -4.53
CA LEU A 34 -11.18 36.17 -5.80
C LEU A 34 -10.38 34.86 -5.90
N SER A 35 -9.39 34.65 -5.03
CA SER A 35 -8.73 33.36 -4.88
C SER A 35 -9.65 32.41 -4.09
N LYS A 36 -10.44 31.61 -4.80
CA LYS A 36 -11.03 30.43 -4.16
C LYS A 36 -9.88 29.52 -3.76
N ARG A 37 -9.78 29.14 -2.48
CA ARG A 37 -8.96 27.98 -2.10
C ARG A 37 -9.48 26.85 -2.97
N ASN A 38 -8.71 26.44 -3.97
CA ASN A 38 -8.91 25.15 -4.61
C ASN A 38 -8.79 24.14 -3.47
N ARG A 39 -9.93 23.78 -2.87
CA ARG A 39 -10.04 22.50 -2.21
C ARG A 39 -9.63 21.55 -3.33
N LYS A 40 -8.46 20.95 -3.21
CA LYS A 40 -8.16 19.75 -3.97
C LYS A 40 -9.28 18.81 -3.55
N ASP A 41 -10.34 18.76 -4.34
CA ASP A 41 -11.36 17.74 -4.22
C ASP A 41 -10.59 16.45 -4.43
N ARG A 42 -10.21 15.82 -3.32
CA ARG A 42 -9.72 14.47 -3.32
C ARG A 42 -10.94 13.67 -3.78
N HIS A 43 -11.02 13.41 -5.08
CA HIS A 43 -12.09 12.60 -5.66
C HIS A 43 -12.13 11.26 -4.91
N LYS A 44 -13.01 11.16 -3.90
CA LYS A 44 -13.32 9.91 -3.23
C LYS A 44 -13.88 9.00 -4.32
N GLY A 45 -13.12 7.99 -4.73
CA GLY A 45 -13.54 7.05 -5.78
C GLY A 45 -12.52 6.78 -6.88
N ALA A 46 -11.39 7.50 -6.95
CA ALA A 46 -10.35 7.22 -7.96
C ALA A 46 -9.91 5.73 -7.99
N ALA A 47 -9.83 5.08 -6.82
CA ALA A 47 -9.54 3.64 -6.73
C ALA A 47 -10.62 2.76 -7.37
N LYS A 48 -11.91 3.13 -7.25
CA LYS A 48 -13.05 2.43 -7.85
C LYS A 48 -13.00 2.55 -9.38
N TYR A 49 -12.70 3.75 -9.89
CA TYR A 49 -12.53 3.97 -11.33
C TYR A 49 -11.34 3.20 -11.91
N LEU A 50 -10.27 3.00 -11.13
CA LEU A 50 -9.10 2.23 -11.54
C LEU A 50 -9.24 0.72 -11.32
N CYS A 51 -10.42 0.24 -10.89
CA CYS A 51 -10.70 -1.19 -10.65
C CYS A 51 -9.72 -1.82 -9.63
N TYR A 52 -9.37 -1.06 -8.58
CA TYR A 52 -8.54 -1.57 -7.49
C TYR A 52 -9.27 -2.73 -6.77
N PRO A 53 -8.63 -3.91 -6.57
CA PRO A 53 -9.28 -5.13 -6.10
C PRO A 53 -9.54 -5.13 -4.58
N GLU A 54 -10.15 -4.07 -4.08
CA GLU A 54 -10.37 -3.86 -2.65
C GLU A 54 -11.34 -4.89 -2.09
N TYR A 55 -12.45 -5.14 -2.80
CA TYR A 55 -13.48 -6.03 -2.33
C TYR A 55 -12.96 -7.46 -2.23
N THR A 56 -12.25 -7.93 -3.25
CA THR A 56 -11.64 -9.25 -3.28
C THR A 56 -10.65 -9.42 -2.12
N VAL A 57 -9.76 -8.43 -1.91
CA VAL A 57 -8.74 -8.51 -0.85
C VAL A 57 -9.36 -8.59 0.54
N PHE A 58 -10.33 -7.72 0.85
CA PHE A 58 -10.85 -7.60 2.21
C PHE A 58 -12.09 -8.47 2.49
N ASN A 59 -12.80 -8.97 1.48
CA ASN A 59 -14.03 -9.75 1.65
C ASN A 59 -13.91 -11.20 1.15
N LEU A 60 -13.10 -11.47 0.13
CA LEU A 60 -13.05 -12.80 -0.51
C LEU A 60 -11.80 -13.61 -0.12
N ILE A 61 -10.61 -13.00 -0.10
CA ILE A 61 -9.36 -13.70 0.17
C ILE A 61 -9.20 -14.04 1.66
N ALA A 62 -9.48 -13.05 2.52
CA ALA A 62 -9.16 -13.12 3.94
C ALA A 62 -10.19 -12.36 4.76
N LYS A 63 -10.70 -12.98 5.82
CA LYS A 63 -11.63 -12.32 6.76
C LYS A 63 -10.90 -11.25 7.57
N ARG A 64 -9.63 -11.53 7.92
CA ARG A 64 -8.78 -10.65 8.72
C ARG A 64 -7.49 -10.31 7.98
N VAL A 65 -7.41 -9.08 7.48
CA VAL A 65 -6.25 -8.55 6.76
C VAL A 65 -5.52 -7.53 7.62
N LEU A 66 -4.26 -7.82 7.95
CA LEU A 66 -3.35 -6.87 8.57
C LEU A 66 -2.64 -6.09 7.46
N GLU A 67 -2.76 -4.77 7.45
CA GLU A 67 -1.89 -3.93 6.62
C GLU A 67 -0.65 -3.54 7.43
N ILE A 68 0.53 -3.62 6.82
CA ILE A 68 1.79 -3.13 7.41
C ILE A 68 2.52 -2.21 6.44
N ASP A 69 3.25 -1.25 6.98
CA ASP A 69 4.05 -0.32 6.19
C ASP A 69 5.20 0.27 7.04
N PHE A 70 6.32 0.58 6.38
CA PHE A 70 7.40 1.27 7.04
C PHE A 70 7.12 2.77 7.07
N ILE A 71 7.36 3.39 8.21
CA ILE A 71 7.42 4.83 8.31
C ILE A 71 8.90 5.18 8.18
N GLY A 72 9.21 5.88 7.08
CA GLY A 72 10.57 6.20 6.70
C GLY A 72 11.36 6.96 7.76
N LYS A 73 12.67 7.03 7.52
CA LYS A 73 13.69 7.52 8.44
C LYS A 73 13.32 8.83 9.13
N LYS A 74 13.40 8.80 10.46
CA LYS A 74 13.19 9.92 11.36
C LYS A 74 14.47 10.24 12.14
N PHE A 75 14.63 11.48 12.58
CA PHE A 75 15.84 11.95 13.26
C PHE A 75 15.47 12.79 14.48
N ILE A 76 16.18 12.58 15.58
CA ILE A 76 16.11 13.44 16.76
C ILE A 76 17.40 14.25 16.86
N THR A 77 17.32 15.41 17.50
CA THR A 77 18.48 16.28 17.72
C THR A 77 19.61 15.53 18.43
N GLY A 78 20.85 15.73 17.97
CA GLY A 78 22.03 15.09 18.55
C GLY A 78 22.26 13.63 18.13
N ARG A 79 21.42 13.06 17.24
CA ARG A 79 21.59 11.70 16.73
C ARG A 79 21.74 11.68 15.21
N THR A 80 22.79 11.00 14.73
CA THR A 80 23.06 10.81 13.29
C THR A 80 22.38 9.58 12.70
N GLU A 81 22.21 8.53 13.51
CA GLU A 81 21.56 7.30 13.08
C GLU A 81 20.04 7.46 12.89
N PRO A 82 19.49 7.04 11.73
CA PRO A 82 18.06 7.15 11.48
C PRO A 82 17.25 6.22 12.38
N LEU A 83 16.06 6.67 12.74
CA LEU A 83 15.04 5.89 13.43
C LEU A 83 14.02 5.38 12.43
N ASN A 84 13.69 4.11 12.52
CA ASN A 84 12.74 3.44 11.65
C ASN A 84 11.54 2.98 12.48
N PHE A 85 10.34 3.05 11.89
CA PHE A 85 9.13 2.56 12.53
C PHE A 85 8.35 1.68 11.56
N ILE A 86 7.56 0.78 12.11
CA ILE A 86 6.56 0.00 11.37
C ILE A 86 5.18 0.37 11.87
N ALA A 87 4.30 0.71 10.94
CA ALA A 87 2.88 0.89 11.18
C ALA A 87 2.16 -0.42 10.86
N SER A 88 1.12 -0.70 11.65
CA SER A 88 0.22 -1.82 11.40
C SER A 88 -1.22 -1.38 11.60
N SER A 89 -2.12 -1.97 10.81
CA SER A 89 -3.53 -1.66 10.94
C SER A 89 -4.43 -2.81 10.54
N PHE A 90 -5.47 -2.99 11.34
CA PHE A 90 -6.66 -3.71 10.94
C PHE A 90 -7.72 -2.71 10.47
N LYS A 91 -8.07 -2.79 9.19
CA LYS A 91 -9.07 -1.91 8.58
C LYS A 91 -10.49 -2.23 9.03
N LYS A 92 -10.82 -3.52 9.16
CA LYS A 92 -12.14 -4.01 9.59
C LYS A 92 -12.21 -4.17 11.10
N GLU A 93 -13.42 -4.24 11.64
CA GLU A 93 -13.62 -4.49 13.06
C GLU A 93 -13.07 -5.86 13.51
N PRO A 94 -12.56 -5.98 14.74
CA PRO A 94 -12.22 -4.88 15.65
C PRO A 94 -11.05 -4.04 15.10
N ARG A 95 -11.21 -2.73 14.94
CA ARG A 95 -10.16 -1.92 14.29
C ARG A 95 -8.95 -1.76 15.19
N LEU A 96 -7.76 -1.75 14.60
CA LEU A 96 -6.51 -1.56 15.32
C LEU A 96 -5.57 -0.68 14.51
N ARG A 97 -4.80 0.14 15.23
CA ARG A 97 -3.65 0.86 14.72
C ARG A 97 -2.56 0.72 15.76
N HIS A 98 -1.38 0.33 15.31
CA HIS A 98 -0.27 0.13 16.23
C HIS A 98 1.05 0.39 15.53
N PHE A 99 1.97 1.03 16.24
CA PHE A 99 3.25 1.47 15.74
C PHE A 99 4.37 0.91 16.60
N LYS A 100 5.49 0.50 15.99
CA LYS A 100 6.65 0.04 16.74
C LYS A 100 7.93 0.60 16.13
N ARG A 101 8.85 1.06 16.97
CA ARG A 101 10.22 1.38 16.55
C ARG A 101 10.97 0.08 16.22
N ILE A 102 11.67 0.06 15.10
CA ILE A 102 12.45 -1.07 14.61
C ILE A 102 13.86 -0.62 14.26
N LEU A 103 14.80 -1.56 14.19
CA LEU A 103 16.19 -1.22 13.92
C LEU A 103 16.39 -0.85 12.45
N SER A 104 15.77 -1.58 11.54
CA SER A 104 15.95 -1.39 10.09
C SER A 104 14.74 -1.88 9.30
N GLU A 105 14.62 -1.42 8.05
CA GLU A 105 13.58 -1.84 7.11
C GLU A 105 13.95 -3.19 6.44
N THR A 106 14.19 -4.23 7.24
CA THR A 106 14.64 -5.55 6.77
C THR A 106 13.61 -6.64 7.01
N GLY A 107 13.68 -7.72 6.21
CA GLY A 107 12.83 -8.91 6.35
C GLY A 107 12.86 -9.54 7.74
N ASP A 108 14.01 -9.50 8.42
CA ASP A 108 14.17 -10.07 9.76
C ASP A 108 13.52 -9.24 10.85
N GLU A 109 13.64 -7.93 10.78
CA GLU A 109 12.93 -7.02 11.69
C GLU A 109 11.41 -7.14 11.52
N ILE A 110 10.92 -7.36 10.29
CA ILE A 110 9.50 -7.61 10.02
C ILE A 110 9.03 -8.90 10.69
N ILE A 111 9.78 -10.00 10.54
CA ILE A 111 9.44 -11.29 11.16
C ILE A 111 9.43 -11.14 12.70
N LYS A 112 10.44 -10.48 13.27
CA LYS A 112 10.53 -10.21 14.70
C LYS A 112 9.33 -9.40 15.19
N TYR A 113 9.00 -8.33 14.48
CA TYR A 113 7.83 -7.51 14.77
C TYR A 113 6.53 -8.31 14.70
N LEU A 114 6.29 -9.05 13.62
CA LEU A 114 5.05 -9.80 13.42
C LEU A 114 4.87 -10.92 14.46
N LYS A 115 5.96 -11.58 14.90
CA LYS A 115 5.91 -12.54 16.02
C LYS A 115 5.37 -11.89 17.29
N LEU A 116 5.88 -10.72 17.65
CA LEU A 116 5.42 -9.97 18.83
C LEU A 116 3.98 -9.48 18.65
N PHE A 117 3.66 -8.96 17.46
CA PHE A 117 2.34 -8.46 17.12
C PHE A 117 1.27 -9.56 17.22
N PHE A 118 1.51 -10.74 16.63
CA PHE A 118 0.56 -11.86 16.70
C PHE A 118 0.37 -12.38 18.13
N LYS A 119 1.42 -12.33 18.97
CA LYS A 119 1.33 -12.72 20.38
C LYS A 119 0.47 -11.72 21.17
N LYS A 120 0.75 -10.42 21.04
CA LYS A 120 0.03 -9.35 21.76
C LYS A 120 -1.43 -9.27 21.29
N PHE A 121 -1.63 -9.12 19.99
CA PHE A 121 -2.94 -8.92 19.37
C PHE A 121 -3.45 -10.26 18.81
N GLU A 122 -3.67 -10.36 17.51
CA GLU A 122 -4.21 -11.52 16.85
C GLU A 122 -3.39 -11.89 15.62
N LYS A 123 -3.41 -13.17 15.25
CA LYS A 123 -2.85 -13.65 13.98
C LYS A 123 -3.86 -13.39 12.85
N PRO A 124 -3.53 -12.61 11.81
CA PRO A 124 -4.40 -12.36 10.67
C PRO A 124 -4.51 -13.59 9.75
N ASP A 125 -5.43 -13.55 8.78
CA ASP A 125 -5.49 -14.53 7.69
C ASP A 125 -4.55 -14.13 6.56
N ALA A 126 -4.39 -12.82 6.34
CA ALA A 126 -3.47 -12.26 5.36
C ALA A 126 -2.73 -11.04 5.90
N VAL A 127 -1.52 -10.81 5.40
CA VAL A 127 -0.75 -9.59 5.63
C VAL A 127 -0.54 -8.88 4.30
N LYS A 128 -1.03 -7.65 4.21
CA LYS A 128 -0.86 -6.77 3.07
C LYS A 128 0.30 -5.80 3.32
N MET A 129 1.28 -5.78 2.43
CA MET A 129 2.53 -5.02 2.58
C MET A 129 3.04 -4.46 1.25
N ASP A 130 3.94 -3.48 1.28
CA ASP A 130 4.54 -2.94 0.04
C ASP A 130 5.48 -3.96 -0.65
N ASN A 131 5.72 -3.80 -1.95
CA ASN A 131 6.63 -4.62 -2.74
C ASN A 131 8.09 -4.58 -2.30
N GLY A 132 8.51 -3.54 -1.57
CA GLY A 132 9.81 -3.57 -0.90
C GLY A 132 10.01 -4.85 -0.09
N PHE A 133 8.93 -5.34 0.53
CA PHE A 133 8.90 -6.57 1.33
C PHE A 133 8.90 -7.86 0.47
N ALA A 134 8.39 -7.79 -0.77
CA ALA A 134 8.40 -8.93 -1.69
C ALA A 134 9.82 -9.24 -2.18
N MET A 135 10.67 -8.21 -2.25
CA MET A 135 11.99 -8.27 -2.89
C MET A 135 13.15 -8.07 -1.91
N ALA A 136 12.88 -7.68 -0.65
CA ALA A 136 13.90 -7.43 0.36
C ALA A 136 14.88 -8.62 0.47
N GLY A 137 16.13 -8.38 0.09
CA GLY A 137 17.24 -9.34 0.20
C GLY A 137 17.44 -10.30 -0.98
N THR A 138 16.82 -10.10 -2.16
CA THR A 138 17.08 -10.99 -3.32
C THR A 138 17.58 -10.25 -4.56
N PRO A 139 18.90 -10.24 -4.84
CA PRO A 139 19.45 -9.39 -5.89
C PRO A 139 19.31 -9.91 -7.33
N SER A 140 19.21 -11.23 -7.62
CA SER A 140 19.58 -11.69 -8.98
C SER A 140 18.60 -12.59 -9.75
N TRP A 141 17.65 -13.28 -9.11
CA TRP A 141 16.88 -14.35 -9.80
C TRP A 141 15.36 -14.12 -9.81
N PRO A 142 14.66 -14.44 -10.91
CA PRO A 142 13.21 -14.33 -10.98
C PRO A 142 12.52 -15.36 -10.07
N ARG A 143 11.28 -15.03 -9.68
CA ARG A 143 10.38 -15.93 -8.91
C ARG A 143 10.94 -16.47 -7.59
N ILE A 144 11.77 -15.66 -6.91
CA ILE A 144 12.22 -15.95 -5.55
C ILE A 144 11.18 -15.47 -4.54
N ILE A 145 10.96 -16.28 -3.49
CA ILE A 145 10.08 -15.95 -2.38
C ILE A 145 10.92 -15.40 -1.22
N SER A 146 10.59 -14.19 -0.74
CA SER A 146 11.30 -13.54 0.36
C SER A 146 11.21 -14.30 1.68
N LYS A 147 12.17 -14.11 2.57
CA LYS A 147 12.20 -14.73 3.92
C LYS A 147 10.94 -14.39 4.72
N ALA A 148 10.44 -13.16 4.63
CA ALA A 148 9.20 -12.73 5.26
C ALA A 148 7.98 -13.48 4.71
N SER A 149 7.89 -13.64 3.38
CA SER A 149 6.82 -14.44 2.75
C SER A 149 6.87 -15.91 3.16
N LEU A 150 8.06 -16.52 3.18
CA LEU A 150 8.24 -17.90 3.65
C LEU A 150 7.78 -18.05 5.10
N TRP A 151 8.15 -17.11 5.97
CA TRP A 151 7.72 -17.14 7.36
C TRP A 151 6.20 -16.99 7.48
N LEU A 152 5.57 -16.05 6.77
CA LEU A 152 4.11 -15.89 6.79
C LEU A 152 3.38 -17.15 6.34
N LEU A 153 3.82 -17.75 5.23
CA LEU A 153 3.26 -19.00 4.73
C LEU A 153 3.42 -20.14 5.74
N SER A 154 4.55 -20.22 6.46
CA SER A 154 4.75 -21.19 7.55
C SER A 154 3.75 -21.00 8.70
N GLN A 155 3.28 -19.76 8.91
CA GLN A 155 2.25 -19.42 9.90
C GLN A 155 0.81 -19.60 9.38
N LYS A 156 0.65 -20.12 8.15
CA LYS A 156 -0.63 -20.20 7.42
C LYS A 156 -1.27 -18.82 7.21
N VAL A 157 -0.44 -17.80 6.94
CA VAL A 157 -0.85 -16.42 6.67
C VAL A 157 -0.50 -16.06 5.23
N ILE A 158 -1.45 -15.49 4.51
CA ILE A 158 -1.32 -15.16 3.08
C ILE A 158 -0.62 -13.80 2.91
N PRO A 159 0.57 -13.73 2.28
CA PRO A 159 1.17 -12.45 1.90
C PRO A 159 0.44 -11.83 0.69
N ILE A 160 0.14 -10.53 0.79
CA ILE A 160 -0.47 -9.72 -0.27
C ILE A 160 0.42 -8.51 -0.51
N PHE A 161 0.92 -8.33 -1.73
CA PHE A 161 1.79 -7.22 -2.07
C PHE A 161 1.04 -6.12 -2.80
N THR A 162 1.17 -4.88 -2.31
CA THR A 162 0.51 -3.71 -2.91
C THR A 162 1.23 -3.26 -4.18
N VAL A 163 0.74 -2.19 -4.80
CA VAL A 163 1.34 -1.62 -6.00
C VAL A 163 2.50 -0.73 -5.58
N PRO A 164 3.68 -0.82 -6.22
CA PRO A 164 4.79 0.03 -5.83
C PRO A 164 4.45 1.50 -6.09
N ARG A 165 4.72 2.37 -5.11
CA ARG A 165 4.67 3.85 -5.26
C ARG A 165 3.29 4.41 -5.66
N LYS A 166 2.19 3.92 -5.08
CA LYS A 166 0.84 4.48 -5.29
C LYS A 166 0.11 4.70 -3.93
N PRO A 167 0.07 5.95 -3.41
CA PRO A 167 -0.43 6.27 -2.06
C PRO A 167 -1.85 5.75 -1.76
N PHE A 168 -2.78 5.91 -2.71
CA PHE A 168 -4.19 5.55 -2.49
C PHE A 168 -4.44 4.05 -2.26
N SER A 169 -3.50 3.17 -2.64
CA SER A 169 -3.66 1.71 -2.50
C SER A 169 -3.59 1.24 -1.03
N GLN A 170 -3.21 2.12 -0.11
CA GLN A 170 -3.05 1.87 1.33
C GLN A 170 -3.69 2.98 2.17
N ALA A 171 -4.84 3.52 1.75
CA ALA A 171 -5.46 4.69 2.39
C ALA A 171 -5.67 4.59 3.93
N SER A 172 -5.90 3.38 4.48
CA SER A 172 -6.00 3.19 5.94
C SER A 172 -4.65 3.45 6.61
N ILE A 173 -3.58 2.85 6.09
CA ILE A 173 -2.22 3.06 6.56
C ILE A 173 -1.73 4.49 6.30
N GLU A 174 -2.03 5.10 5.15
CA GLU A 174 -1.66 6.50 4.87
C GLU A 174 -2.32 7.46 5.88
N GLY A 175 -3.60 7.24 6.18
CA GLY A 175 -4.29 7.97 7.25
C GLY A 175 -3.64 7.77 8.61
N ASN A 176 -3.25 6.53 8.93
CA ASN A 176 -2.56 6.22 10.18
C ASN A 176 -1.17 6.88 10.28
N ASN A 177 -0.39 6.83 9.21
CA ASN A 177 0.94 7.46 9.13
C ASN A 177 0.83 8.99 9.26
N SER A 178 -0.25 9.59 8.74
CA SER A 178 -0.55 11.00 8.94
C SER A 178 -0.87 11.33 10.41
N VAL A 179 -1.66 10.48 11.08
CA VAL A 179 -1.95 10.65 12.51
C VAL A 179 -0.67 10.50 13.34
N PHE A 180 0.13 9.46 13.10
CA PHE A 180 1.43 9.27 13.73
C PHE A 180 2.34 10.49 13.54
N SER A 181 2.48 10.98 12.30
CA SER A 181 3.34 12.12 12.01
C SER A 181 2.90 13.38 12.74
N ARG A 182 1.59 13.70 12.73
CA ARG A 182 1.09 14.94 13.32
C ARG A 182 0.98 14.89 14.84
N LYS A 183 0.56 13.76 15.40
CA LYS A 183 0.19 13.65 16.82
C LYS A 183 1.29 13.03 17.70
N PHE A 184 2.21 12.28 17.10
CA PHE A 184 3.32 11.68 17.81
C PHE A 184 4.64 12.32 17.41
N TRP A 185 5.01 12.23 16.12
CA TRP A 185 6.36 12.59 15.70
C TRP A 185 6.63 14.11 15.72
N ASN A 186 5.73 14.92 15.14
CA ASN A 186 5.91 16.36 15.02
C ASN A 186 5.39 17.14 16.25
N GLY A 187 4.63 16.49 17.12
CA GLY A 187 3.98 17.13 18.26
C GLY A 187 4.74 16.99 19.57
N ILE A 188 5.87 16.29 19.55
CA ILE A 188 6.64 15.92 20.74
C ILE A 188 8.11 16.10 20.44
N ASP A 189 8.81 16.82 21.30
CA ASP A 189 10.26 16.84 21.31
C ASP A 189 10.79 15.62 22.07
N PHE A 190 11.78 14.95 21.47
CA PHE A 190 12.38 13.74 22.01
C PHE A 190 13.87 13.96 22.29
N ARG A 191 14.32 13.58 23.48
CA ARG A 191 15.71 13.68 23.93
C ARG A 191 16.47 12.37 23.78
N SER A 192 15.78 11.24 23.74
CA SER A 192 16.39 9.92 23.62
C SER A 192 15.48 8.89 22.94
N THR A 193 16.07 7.79 22.50
CA THR A 193 15.31 6.64 21.97
C THR A 193 14.46 5.94 23.03
N GLY A 194 14.90 5.94 24.30
CA GLY A 194 14.11 5.40 25.41
C GLY A 194 12.85 6.21 25.66
N GLU A 195 12.95 7.54 25.59
CA GLU A 195 11.79 8.43 25.69
C GLU A 195 10.81 8.22 24.53
N ILE A 196 11.32 8.04 23.32
CA ILE A 196 10.49 7.68 22.15
C ILE A 196 9.71 6.40 22.43
N ASP A 197 10.36 5.35 22.93
CA ASP A 197 9.70 4.07 23.17
C ASP A 197 8.59 4.16 24.21
N ILE A 198 8.84 4.86 25.33
CA ILE A 198 7.83 5.09 26.38
C ILE A 198 6.64 5.88 25.83
N LYS A 199 6.89 7.01 25.18
CA LYS A 199 5.81 7.83 24.62
C LYS A 199 5.07 7.10 23.50
N LEU A 200 5.75 6.26 22.72
CA LEU A 200 5.14 5.45 21.67
C LEU A 200 4.19 4.40 22.26
N GLU A 201 4.52 3.83 23.42
CA GLU A 201 3.62 2.93 24.14
C GLU A 201 2.36 3.66 24.62
N TRP A 202 2.49 4.87 25.17
CA TRP A 202 1.33 5.70 25.54
C TRP A 202 0.47 6.05 24.32
N PHE A 203 1.10 6.45 23.22
CA PHE A 203 0.41 6.75 21.97
C PHE A 203 -0.36 5.54 21.42
N ASN A 204 0.25 4.35 21.47
CA ASN A 204 -0.41 3.12 21.08
C ASN A 204 -1.57 2.76 22.02
N LYS A 205 -1.39 2.90 23.34
CA LYS A 205 -2.46 2.63 24.32
C LYS A 205 -3.66 3.54 24.08
N ALA A 206 -3.45 4.85 23.92
CA ALA A 206 -4.51 5.79 23.57
C ALA A 206 -5.18 5.45 22.23
N SER A 207 -4.42 4.97 21.23
CA SER A 207 -5.00 4.53 19.95
C SER A 207 -5.80 3.23 20.08
N GLU A 208 -5.40 2.30 20.95
CA GLU A 208 -6.12 1.05 21.24
C GLU A 208 -7.44 1.37 21.95
N GLU A 209 -7.43 2.27 22.93
CA GLU A 209 -8.60 2.77 23.65
C GLU A 209 -9.56 3.53 22.73
N TYR A 210 -9.06 4.47 21.92
CA TYR A 210 -9.89 5.23 20.97
C TYR A 210 -10.63 4.34 19.96
N LEU A 211 -10.01 3.21 19.57
CA LEU A 211 -10.61 2.25 18.64
C LEU A 211 -11.45 1.18 19.35
N ASN A 212 -11.54 1.22 20.68
CA ASN A 212 -12.16 0.19 21.51
C ASN A 212 -11.66 -1.22 21.13
N TYR A 213 -10.36 -1.35 20.81
CA TYR A 213 -9.84 -2.61 20.33
C TYR A 213 -9.92 -3.66 21.43
N GLN A 214 -10.59 -4.77 21.11
CA GLN A 214 -10.58 -5.96 21.93
C GLN A 214 -10.05 -7.12 21.10
N LYS A 215 -9.03 -7.80 21.65
CA LYS A 215 -8.47 -9.00 21.03
C LYS A 215 -9.58 -10.04 20.87
N PRO A 216 -9.84 -10.55 19.65
CA PRO A 216 -10.86 -11.57 19.45
C PRO A 216 -10.60 -12.81 20.32
N LYS A 217 -11.61 -13.23 21.09
CA LYS A 217 -11.53 -14.41 21.99
C LYS A 217 -11.50 -15.74 21.23
N GLN A 218 -11.97 -15.75 19.97
CA GLN A 218 -12.01 -16.97 19.17
C GLN A 218 -10.61 -17.45 18.82
N LYS A 219 -10.23 -18.63 19.34
CA LYS A 219 -9.12 -19.40 18.78
C LYS A 219 -9.50 -19.75 17.35
N LYS A 220 -8.81 -19.14 16.37
CA LYS A 220 -8.98 -19.53 14.97
C LYS A 220 -8.80 -21.03 14.86
N SER A 221 -9.80 -21.73 14.30
CA SER A 221 -9.68 -23.15 14.01
C SER A 221 -8.41 -23.36 13.19
N LYS A 222 -7.66 -24.43 13.47
CA LYS A 222 -6.52 -24.80 12.63
C LYS A 222 -7.09 -25.00 11.23
N ASN A 223 -6.75 -24.12 10.29
CA ASN A 223 -7.20 -24.29 8.92
C ASN A 223 -6.52 -25.56 8.37
N ILE A 224 -7.28 -26.66 8.31
CA ILE A 224 -6.80 -28.00 7.92
C ILE A 224 -6.40 -27.96 6.44
N ASN A 225 -7.04 -27.12 5.63
CA ASN A 225 -6.88 -27.04 4.17
C ASN A 225 -6.21 -25.73 3.70
N PHE A 226 -5.16 -25.27 4.39
CA PHE A 226 -4.40 -24.11 3.94
C PHE A 226 -3.72 -24.37 2.60
N ILE A 227 -4.08 -23.59 1.57
CA ILE A 227 -3.39 -23.61 0.27
C ILE A 227 -2.41 -22.43 0.23
N PRO A 228 -1.10 -22.68 0.09
CA PRO A 228 -0.11 -21.61 0.08
C PRO A 228 -0.24 -20.78 -1.20
N ARG A 229 -0.57 -19.50 -1.02
CA ARG A 229 -0.79 -18.53 -2.09
C ARG A 229 -0.08 -17.22 -1.76
N ILE A 230 0.40 -16.53 -2.78
CA ILE A 230 0.93 -15.17 -2.70
C ILE A 230 0.13 -14.29 -3.65
N TYR A 231 -0.35 -13.14 -3.18
CA TYR A 231 -1.08 -12.20 -4.03
C TYR A 231 -0.24 -10.97 -4.35
N PHE A 232 -0.38 -10.47 -5.58
CA PHE A 232 0.25 -9.24 -6.04
C PHE A 232 -0.79 -8.34 -6.68
N ILE A 233 -0.99 -7.16 -6.12
CA ILE A 233 -1.78 -6.11 -6.76
C ILE A 233 -0.84 -5.36 -7.71
N ARG A 234 -1.22 -5.26 -8.99
CA ARG A 234 -0.40 -4.59 -10.01
C ARG A 234 -1.25 -3.67 -10.86
N GLN A 235 -0.67 -2.53 -11.21
CA GLN A 235 -1.21 -1.70 -12.27
C GLN A 235 -0.69 -2.24 -13.59
N VAL A 236 -1.59 -2.47 -14.55
CA VAL A 236 -1.23 -2.83 -15.91
C VAL A 236 -0.65 -1.60 -16.60
N LYS A 237 0.52 -1.77 -17.21
CA LYS A 237 1.23 -0.72 -17.94
C LYS A 237 1.39 -1.13 -19.39
N GLU A 238 1.48 -0.14 -20.27
CA GLU A 238 1.98 -0.39 -21.61
C GLU A 238 3.46 -0.84 -21.54
N ASP A 239 3.80 -1.84 -22.34
CA ASP A 239 5.17 -2.29 -22.49
C ASP A 239 5.95 -1.27 -23.32
N LYS A 240 7.11 -0.87 -22.79
CA LYS A 240 7.95 0.18 -23.40
C LYS A 240 8.73 -0.33 -24.61
N GLU A 241 8.92 -1.64 -24.73
CA GLU A 241 9.74 -2.26 -25.78
C GLU A 241 8.85 -2.77 -26.94
N GLN A 242 7.60 -3.14 -26.65
CA GLN A 242 6.66 -3.68 -27.61
C GLN A 242 5.40 -2.82 -27.61
N THR A 243 5.38 -1.85 -28.52
CA THR A 243 4.28 -0.91 -28.71
C THR A 243 2.97 -1.66 -28.86
N GLY A 244 1.98 -1.28 -28.05
CA GLY A 244 0.72 -2.01 -28.04
C GLY A 244 0.77 -3.40 -27.39
N LYS A 245 1.60 -3.63 -26.39
CA LYS A 245 1.37 -4.72 -25.44
C LYS A 245 1.17 -4.16 -24.06
N ALA A 246 0.26 -4.76 -23.30
CA ALA A 246 0.04 -4.42 -21.91
C ALA A 246 0.70 -5.48 -21.03
N GLN A 247 1.22 -5.09 -19.87
CA GLN A 247 1.93 -5.99 -18.98
C GLN A 247 1.81 -5.62 -17.51
N ILE A 248 2.08 -6.61 -16.66
CA ILE A 248 2.43 -6.42 -15.25
C ILE A 248 3.80 -7.06 -14.98
N ASN A 249 4.55 -6.44 -14.06
CA ASN A 249 5.81 -7.01 -13.58
C ASN A 249 5.60 -7.76 -12.28
N LEU A 250 5.93 -9.06 -12.28
CA LEU A 250 5.83 -9.96 -11.15
C LEU A 250 7.17 -10.66 -10.94
N LEU A 251 7.82 -10.43 -9.79
CA LEU A 251 9.05 -11.11 -9.40
C LEU A 251 10.13 -11.13 -10.49
N LYS A 252 10.36 -9.96 -11.12
CA LYS A 252 11.28 -9.72 -12.24
C LYS A 252 10.89 -10.34 -13.59
N GLU A 253 9.65 -10.77 -13.75
CA GLU A 253 9.13 -11.23 -15.04
C GLU A 253 7.99 -10.36 -15.54
N LYS A 254 7.96 -10.17 -16.86
CA LYS A 254 6.88 -9.51 -17.58
C LYS A 254 5.76 -10.53 -17.83
N VAL A 255 4.54 -10.19 -17.42
CA VAL A 255 3.35 -10.98 -17.74
C VAL A 255 2.42 -10.14 -18.60
N PHE A 256 2.31 -10.51 -19.87
CA PHE A 256 1.48 -9.79 -20.85
C PHE A 256 -0.02 -9.98 -20.59
N LEU A 257 -0.80 -8.94 -20.85
CA LEU A 257 -2.25 -8.86 -20.70
C LEU A 257 -2.87 -8.17 -21.94
N PRO A 258 -4.19 -8.30 -22.16
CA PRO A 258 -4.87 -7.53 -23.20
C PRO A 258 -4.74 -6.01 -22.98
N LYS A 259 -4.62 -5.24 -24.07
CA LYS A 259 -4.51 -3.77 -24.05
C LYS A 259 -5.64 -3.06 -23.32
N SER A 260 -6.84 -3.65 -23.33
CA SER A 260 -8.03 -3.09 -22.67
C SER A 260 -7.86 -2.93 -21.15
N TYR A 261 -6.89 -3.60 -20.53
CA TYR A 261 -6.62 -3.48 -19.11
C TYR A 261 -5.56 -2.42 -18.75
N ILE A 262 -4.95 -1.73 -19.72
CA ILE A 262 -3.96 -0.67 -19.45
C ILE A 262 -4.54 0.36 -18.46
N ASN A 263 -3.69 0.83 -17.53
CA ASN A 263 -4.01 1.75 -16.44
C ASN A 263 -4.90 1.20 -15.31
N TYR A 264 -5.56 0.06 -15.50
CA TYR A 264 -6.32 -0.58 -14.44
C TYR A 264 -5.46 -1.43 -13.50
N PHE A 265 -6.01 -1.73 -12.33
CA PHE A 265 -5.43 -2.70 -11.41
C PHE A 265 -5.93 -4.11 -11.69
N VAL A 266 -5.03 -5.06 -11.44
CA VAL A 266 -5.33 -6.48 -11.42
C VAL A 266 -4.78 -7.10 -10.15
N LEU A 267 -5.39 -8.22 -9.73
CA LEU A 267 -4.94 -9.06 -8.64
C LEU A 267 -4.35 -10.34 -9.22
N ALA A 268 -3.05 -10.55 -9.05
CA ALA A 268 -2.39 -11.78 -9.46
C ALA A 268 -2.26 -12.73 -8.25
N GLU A 269 -2.90 -13.89 -8.32
CA GLU A 269 -2.77 -14.99 -7.37
C GLU A 269 -1.73 -15.98 -7.87
N TRP A 270 -0.63 -16.13 -7.13
CA TRP A 270 0.33 -17.20 -7.34
C TRP A 270 0.02 -18.37 -6.40
N ASN A 271 -0.54 -19.44 -6.94
CA ASN A 271 -0.81 -20.68 -6.23
C ASN A 271 0.46 -21.54 -6.20
N LEU A 272 1.09 -21.66 -5.03
CA LEU A 272 2.39 -22.33 -4.90
C LEU A 272 2.28 -23.85 -4.96
N LYS A 273 1.11 -24.41 -4.59
CA LYS A 273 0.88 -25.87 -4.68
C LYS A 273 0.76 -26.32 -6.13
N GLN A 274 0.08 -25.51 -6.96
CA GLN A 274 -0.14 -25.83 -8.38
C GLN A 274 0.92 -25.24 -9.32
N GLU A 275 1.79 -24.37 -8.81
CA GLU A 275 2.74 -23.58 -9.61
C GLU A 275 2.06 -22.83 -10.78
N LYS A 276 0.89 -22.27 -10.50
CA LYS A 276 0.05 -21.53 -11.47
C LYS A 276 -0.18 -20.10 -11.01
N LEU A 277 -0.16 -19.18 -11.97
CA LEU A 277 -0.53 -17.80 -11.78
C LEU A 277 -1.90 -17.55 -12.39
N TYR A 278 -2.79 -16.99 -11.58
CA TYR A 278 -4.14 -16.57 -11.98
C TYR A 278 -4.22 -15.05 -11.85
N ILE A 279 -4.76 -14.38 -12.86
CA ILE A 279 -4.91 -12.92 -12.85
C ILE A 279 -6.39 -12.60 -12.87
N TYR A 280 -6.82 -11.80 -11.91
CA TYR A 280 -8.19 -11.37 -11.72
C TYR A 280 -8.32 -9.87 -11.94
N PHE A 281 -9.45 -9.49 -12.50
CA PHE A 281 -9.90 -8.10 -12.65
C PHE A 281 -11.16 -7.91 -11.83
N GLU A 282 -11.20 -6.89 -11.00
CA GLU A 282 -12.35 -6.57 -10.16
C GLU A 282 -13.11 -5.38 -10.73
N LYS A 283 -14.38 -5.58 -11.09
CA LYS A 283 -15.29 -4.51 -11.46
C LYS A 283 -16.60 -4.71 -10.71
N GLU A 284 -17.14 -3.63 -10.14
CA GLU A 284 -18.43 -3.67 -9.42
C GLU A 284 -18.47 -4.76 -8.33
N GLN A 285 -17.37 -4.90 -7.58
CA GLN A 285 -17.20 -5.90 -6.51
C GLN A 285 -17.24 -7.37 -6.98
N GLN A 286 -17.21 -7.60 -8.29
CA GLN A 286 -17.09 -8.94 -8.88
C GLN A 286 -15.67 -9.16 -9.37
N SER A 287 -15.06 -10.26 -8.91
CA SER A 287 -13.72 -10.68 -9.31
C SER A 287 -13.82 -11.68 -10.45
N LYS A 288 -13.32 -11.34 -11.64
CA LYS A 288 -13.31 -12.22 -12.82
C LYS A 288 -11.89 -12.59 -13.20
N MET A 289 -11.63 -13.87 -13.44
CA MET A 289 -10.34 -14.34 -13.94
C MET A 289 -10.18 -13.94 -15.40
N ILE A 290 -9.10 -13.23 -15.72
CA ILE A 290 -8.80 -12.74 -17.08
C ILE A 290 -7.61 -13.44 -17.72
N LYS A 291 -6.77 -14.11 -16.92
CA LYS A 291 -5.63 -14.90 -17.43
C LYS A 291 -5.22 -16.00 -16.46
N LYS A 292 -4.74 -17.11 -17.01
CA LYS A 292 -4.14 -18.24 -16.29
C LYS A 292 -2.89 -18.70 -17.03
N LEU A 293 -1.81 -18.97 -16.31
CA LEU A 293 -0.57 -19.49 -16.88
C LEU A 293 0.25 -20.32 -15.88
N SER A 294 1.19 -21.10 -16.41
CA SER A 294 2.22 -21.76 -15.61
C SER A 294 3.19 -20.72 -15.03
N PHE A 295 3.50 -20.83 -13.75
CA PHE A 295 4.39 -19.91 -13.05
C PHE A 295 5.15 -20.68 -11.96
N LYS A 296 6.21 -21.38 -12.42
CA LYS A 296 7.05 -22.27 -11.60
C LYS A 296 7.84 -21.51 -10.54
N ILE A 297 7.93 -22.09 -9.34
CA ILE A 297 8.73 -21.54 -8.24
C ILE A 297 10.21 -21.71 -8.56
N ASN A 298 11.02 -20.70 -8.24
CA ASN A 298 12.47 -20.85 -8.32
C ASN A 298 12.95 -22.01 -7.43
N GLN A 299 13.86 -22.83 -7.93
CA GLN A 299 14.34 -24.05 -7.26
C GLN A 299 14.80 -23.81 -5.81
N LYS A 300 15.56 -22.73 -5.56
CA LYS A 300 16.02 -22.37 -4.20
C LYS A 300 14.87 -22.04 -3.25
N SER A 301 13.79 -21.45 -3.76
CA SER A 301 12.59 -21.17 -2.97
C SER A 301 11.76 -22.44 -2.75
N LYS A 302 11.71 -23.32 -3.75
CA LYS A 302 11.00 -24.61 -3.68
C LYS A 302 11.57 -25.52 -2.59
N GLU A 303 12.90 -25.62 -2.49
CA GLU A 303 13.59 -26.35 -1.42
C GLU A 303 13.26 -25.79 -0.02
N LYS A 304 13.26 -24.47 0.14
CA LYS A 304 12.89 -23.81 1.41
C LYS A 304 11.44 -24.06 1.79
N LEU A 305 10.52 -24.03 0.83
CA LEU A 305 9.10 -24.32 1.06
C LEU A 305 8.89 -25.78 1.52
N LYS A 306 9.54 -26.74 0.85
CA LYS A 306 9.51 -28.17 1.25
C LYS A 306 10.07 -28.39 2.65
N LYS A 307 11.25 -27.83 2.94
CA LYS A 307 11.88 -27.91 4.27
C LYS A 307 10.98 -27.36 5.38
N SER A 308 10.20 -26.33 5.06
CA SER A 308 9.26 -25.68 5.99
C SER A 308 7.88 -26.35 6.02
N LYS A 309 7.67 -27.47 5.29
CA LYS A 309 6.40 -28.18 5.14
C LYS A 309 5.24 -27.29 4.71
N ILE A 310 5.54 -26.30 3.86
CA ILE A 310 4.53 -25.38 3.29
C ILE A 310 3.90 -25.98 2.04
N ILE A 311 4.71 -26.62 1.21
CA ILE A 311 4.31 -27.43 0.05
C ILE A 311 4.88 -28.84 0.21
#